data_AF-A0A150PMY9-F1
#
_entry.id   AF-A0A150PMY9-F1
#
_cell.length_a   1.000
_cell.length_b   1.000
_cell.length_c   1.000
_cell.angle_alpha   90.00
_cell.angle_beta   90.00
_cell.angle_gamma   90.00
#
_symmetry.space_group_name_H-M   'P 1'
#
loop_
_entity.id
_entity.type
_entity.pdbx_description
1 polymer ?
#
loop_
_entity_poly.entity_id
_entity_poly.type
_entity_poly.pdbx_seq_one_letter_code
_entity_poly.pdbx_strand_id
1 'polypeptide(L)'
;MNSEASVLAPGFLIASPPLGDPNFDKTVVLLAVHSDSGALGFVVNRPAPMTLGELLSFAGYGNELKDPAPVYLGGPVQPSSGWILCLDPALAAEETGVIPVGSRVRVTSSRSAFDTLAADAVRGAASADPRRRTVLLGYSGWGPGQLEREIAAGAWLPVPLDERILFDVAAEQRWEQAYALLGLRPIEVLSMRSIGEA
;
A
#
# COMPACT_ATOMS: atom_id res chain seq x y z
N MET A 1 1.69 29.89 17.52
CA MET A 1 2.08 28.59 18.10
C MET A 1 2.00 27.58 16.99
N ASN A 2 3.13 27.23 16.38
CA ASN A 2 3.18 26.22 15.33
C ASN A 2 2.82 24.87 15.97
N SER A 3 1.63 24.36 15.68
CA SER A 3 1.36 22.94 15.82
C SER A 3 2.27 22.26 14.83
N GLU A 4 3.28 21.52 15.29
CA GLU A 4 3.94 20.55 14.41
C GLU A 4 2.82 19.62 13.91
N ALA A 5 2.47 19.74 12.63
CA ALA A 5 1.62 18.76 11.98
C ALA A 5 2.37 17.43 12.10
N SER A 6 1.85 16.50 12.88
CA SER A 6 2.45 15.17 13.02
C SER A 6 2.47 14.53 11.64
N VAL A 7 3.66 14.43 11.04
CA VAL A 7 3.81 13.79 9.74
C VAL A 7 3.60 12.29 9.94
N LEU A 8 2.45 11.78 9.49
CA LEU A 8 2.08 10.36 9.63
C LEU A 8 2.76 9.46 8.59
N ALA A 9 3.20 10.04 7.47
CA ALA A 9 3.96 9.36 6.43
C ALA A 9 5.47 9.48 6.71
N PRO A 10 6.28 8.47 6.41
CA PRO A 10 5.89 7.14 5.94
C PRO A 10 5.42 6.26 7.11
N GLY A 11 4.46 5.38 6.85
CA GLY A 11 3.98 4.42 7.84
C GLY A 11 2.91 3.50 7.28
N PHE A 12 2.29 2.72 8.16
CA PHE A 12 1.05 2.03 7.83
C PHE A 12 -0.13 2.61 8.59
N LEU A 13 -1.31 2.48 7.99
CA LEU A 13 -2.60 2.61 8.67
C LEU A 13 -3.24 1.23 8.70
N ILE A 14 -3.56 0.76 9.90
CA ILE A 14 -4.24 -0.51 10.10
C ILE A 14 -5.71 -0.23 10.32
N ALA A 15 -6.58 -0.88 9.53
CA ALA A 15 -8.02 -0.80 9.73
C ALA A 15 -8.40 -1.38 11.11
N SER A 16 -9.10 -0.58 11.91
CA SER A 16 -9.63 -1.00 13.21
C SER A 16 -11.01 -1.66 13.08
N PRO A 17 -11.20 -2.90 13.55
CA PRO A 17 -12.51 -3.55 13.52
C PRO A 17 -13.53 -2.91 14.50
N PRO A 18 -14.83 -2.89 14.14
CA PRO A 18 -15.33 -2.85 12.77
C PRO A 18 -15.10 -1.45 12.17
N LEU A 19 -14.57 -1.37 10.94
CA LEU A 19 -14.39 -0.11 10.23
C LEU A 19 -15.67 0.31 9.48
N GLY A 20 -16.56 -0.64 9.19
CA GLY A 20 -17.83 -0.39 8.50
C GLY A 20 -17.73 -0.21 6.98
N ASP A 21 -16.54 0.04 6.43
CA ASP A 21 -16.29 0.10 4.98
C ASP A 21 -15.70 -1.23 4.45
N PRO A 22 -16.42 -1.97 3.58
CA PRO A 22 -15.92 -3.20 2.95
C PRO A 22 -14.62 -3.00 2.14
N ASN A 23 -14.37 -1.79 1.61
CA ASN A 23 -13.14 -1.47 0.90
C ASN A 23 -11.91 -1.49 1.81
N PHE A 24 -12.11 -1.38 3.13
CA PHE A 24 -11.03 -1.24 4.08
C PHE A 24 -11.07 -2.23 5.24
N ASP A 25 -12.06 -3.12 5.31
CA ASP A 25 -12.06 -4.20 6.31
C ASP A 25 -10.78 -5.05 6.20
N LYS A 26 -10.14 -5.26 7.35
CA LYS A 26 -8.85 -5.94 7.53
C LYS A 26 -7.74 -5.47 6.59
N THR A 27 -7.71 -4.17 6.24
CA THR A 27 -6.67 -3.63 5.36
C THR A 27 -5.46 -3.10 6.13
N VAL A 28 -4.31 -3.19 5.45
CA VAL A 28 -3.09 -2.46 5.78
C VAL A 28 -2.84 -1.49 4.64
N VAL A 29 -2.84 -0.19 4.94
CA VAL A 29 -2.54 0.86 3.96
C VAL A 29 -1.12 1.35 4.18
N LEU A 30 -0.25 1.27 3.18
CA LEU A 30 1.02 1.98 3.12
C LEU A 30 0.74 3.47 2.90
N LEU A 31 0.99 4.30 3.91
CA LEU A 31 0.82 5.74 3.83
C LEU A 31 2.08 6.36 3.22
N ALA A 32 1.96 6.83 1.98
CA ALA A 32 3.07 7.34 1.18
C ALA A 32 3.23 8.87 1.32
N VAL A 33 2.12 9.60 1.43
CA VAL A 33 2.10 11.06 1.57
C VAL A 33 1.15 11.45 2.68
N HIS A 34 1.56 12.40 3.51
CA HIS A 34 0.71 13.08 4.49
C HIS A 34 1.13 14.54 4.61
N SER A 35 0.18 15.46 4.44
CA SER A 35 0.41 16.91 4.48
C SER A 35 -0.89 17.64 4.80
N ASP A 36 -0.82 18.95 4.99
CA ASP A 36 -2.01 19.80 5.18
C ASP A 36 -2.99 19.75 3.99
N SER A 37 -2.52 19.38 2.79
CA SER A 37 -3.36 19.20 1.60
C SER A 37 -4.09 17.85 1.54
N GLY A 38 -3.79 16.93 2.45
CA GLY A 38 -4.36 15.59 2.49
C GLY A 38 -3.31 14.49 2.51
N ALA A 39 -3.77 13.26 2.27
CA ALA A 39 -2.97 12.06 2.37
C ALA A 39 -3.19 11.11 1.20
N LEU A 40 -2.17 10.33 0.87
CA LEU A 40 -2.20 9.31 -0.16
C LEU A 40 -1.53 8.04 0.35
N GLY A 41 -2.19 6.91 0.15
CA GLY A 41 -1.66 5.61 0.49
C GLY A 41 -2.18 4.50 -0.40
N PHE A 42 -1.70 3.29 -0.14
CA PHE A 42 -2.04 2.11 -0.92
C PHE A 42 -2.35 0.93 -0.02
N VAL A 43 -3.48 0.27 -0.23
CA VAL A 43 -3.77 -1.03 0.37
C VAL A 43 -2.75 -2.05 -0.15
N VAL A 44 -2.00 -2.68 0.74
CA VAL A 44 -0.91 -3.60 0.39
C VAL A 44 -1.24 -5.07 0.64
N ASN A 45 -2.45 -5.38 1.07
CA ASN A 45 -2.81 -6.73 1.51
C ASN A 45 -4.09 -7.28 0.86
N ARG A 46 -4.49 -6.69 -0.27
CA ARG A 46 -5.68 -7.09 -1.02
C ARG A 46 -5.31 -7.53 -2.43
N PRO A 47 -5.12 -8.83 -2.70
CA PRO A 47 -4.83 -9.33 -4.03
C PRO A 47 -5.97 -8.98 -5.00
N ALA A 48 -5.61 -8.60 -6.21
CA ALA A 48 -6.53 -8.50 -7.34
C ALA A 48 -6.76 -9.90 -7.94
N PRO A 49 -7.91 -10.15 -8.59
CA PRO A 49 -8.18 -11.41 -9.27
C PRO A 49 -7.48 -11.47 -10.65
N MET A 50 -6.20 -11.09 -10.70
CA MET A 50 -5.37 -11.11 -11.89
C MET A 50 -3.89 -11.17 -11.51
N THR A 51 -3.10 -11.75 -12.41
CA THR A 51 -1.64 -11.81 -12.35
C THR A 51 -1.00 -10.61 -13.03
N LEU A 52 0.29 -10.40 -12.77
CA LEU A 52 1.07 -9.36 -13.44
C LEU A 52 1.11 -9.57 -14.96
N GLY A 53 1.26 -10.81 -15.44
CA GLY A 53 1.28 -11.11 -16.87
C GLY A 53 -0.03 -10.73 -17.57
N GLU A 54 -1.16 -11.05 -16.95
CA GLU A 54 -2.49 -10.66 -17.45
C GLU A 54 -2.65 -9.13 -17.48
N LEU A 55 -2.24 -8.45 -16.40
CA LEU A 55 -2.31 -6.99 -16.33
C LEU A 55 -1.47 -6.31 -17.42
N LEU A 56 -0.21 -6.73 -17.59
CA LEU A 56 0.68 -6.15 -18.60
C LEU A 56 0.17 -6.44 -20.03
N SER A 57 -0.41 -7.61 -20.26
CA SER A 57 -1.04 -7.95 -21.54
C SER A 57 -2.24 -7.05 -21.81
N PHE A 58 -3.12 -6.85 -20.81
CA PHE A 58 -4.25 -5.91 -20.91
C PHE A 58 -3.81 -4.47 -21.16
N ALA A 59 -2.69 -4.05 -20.57
CA ALA A 59 -2.10 -2.73 -20.77
C ALA A 59 -1.32 -2.57 -22.09
N GLY A 60 -1.25 -3.61 -22.93
CA GLY A 60 -0.67 -3.55 -24.28
C GLY A 60 0.86 -3.69 -24.33
N TYR A 61 1.50 -4.24 -23.30
CA TYR A 61 2.95 -4.45 -23.26
C TYR A 61 3.43 -5.70 -24.00
N GLY A 62 2.51 -6.55 -24.44
CA GLY A 62 2.82 -7.80 -25.15
C GLY A 62 1.64 -8.75 -25.07
N ASN A 63 1.68 -9.81 -25.89
CA ASN A 63 0.66 -10.84 -25.85
C ASN A 63 1.16 -12.04 -25.04
N GLU A 64 0.25 -12.66 -24.28
CA GLU A 64 0.49 -13.91 -23.57
C GLU A 64 1.65 -13.88 -22.56
N LEU A 65 1.85 -12.75 -21.87
CA LEU A 65 2.79 -12.68 -20.75
C LEU A 65 2.31 -13.60 -19.62
N LYS A 66 3.20 -14.46 -19.11
CA LYS A 66 2.88 -15.49 -18.10
C LYS A 66 3.56 -15.25 -16.76
N ASP A 67 3.68 -13.98 -16.35
CA ASP A 67 4.24 -13.67 -15.03
C ASP A 67 3.18 -13.93 -13.94
N PRO A 68 3.41 -14.90 -13.02
CA PRO A 68 2.43 -15.29 -12.02
C PRO A 68 2.39 -14.36 -10.80
N ALA A 69 3.22 -13.31 -10.75
CA ALA A 69 3.28 -12.41 -9.60
C ALA A 69 1.89 -11.78 -9.33
N PRO A 70 1.51 -11.65 -8.04
CA PRO A 70 0.23 -11.06 -7.68
C PRO A 70 0.21 -9.56 -7.98
N VAL A 71 -0.95 -9.08 -8.42
CA VAL A 71 -1.29 -7.65 -8.44
C VAL A 71 -2.16 -7.37 -7.21
N TYR A 72 -2.07 -6.17 -6.64
CA TYR A 72 -2.90 -5.77 -5.52
C TYR A 72 -3.86 -4.64 -5.88
N LEU A 73 -5.01 -4.60 -5.21
CA LEU A 73 -5.92 -3.46 -5.24
C LEU A 73 -5.42 -2.45 -4.20
N GLY A 74 -4.83 -1.35 -4.67
CA GLY A 74 -4.25 -0.27 -3.86
C GLY A 74 -5.27 0.70 -3.29
N GLY A 75 -6.48 0.76 -3.84
CA GLY A 75 -7.59 1.52 -3.26
C GLY A 75 -8.66 1.90 -4.29
N PRO A 76 -9.75 2.55 -3.85
CA PRO A 76 -10.90 2.81 -4.70
C PRO A 76 -10.70 3.98 -5.68
N VAL A 77 -9.69 4.83 -5.46
CA VAL A 77 -9.48 6.02 -6.28
C VAL A 77 -8.66 5.66 -7.51
N GLN A 78 -9.15 6.07 -8.69
CA GLN A 78 -8.55 5.77 -10.00
C GLN A 78 -8.14 4.29 -10.15
N PRO A 79 -9.10 3.35 -10.12
CA PRO A 79 -8.81 1.91 -10.09
C PRO A 79 -8.05 1.39 -11.31
N SER A 80 -8.06 2.14 -12.42
CA SER A 80 -7.31 1.81 -13.64
C SER A 80 -5.86 2.32 -13.64
N SER A 81 -5.46 3.11 -12.64
CA SER A 81 -4.10 3.64 -12.52
C SER A 81 -3.18 2.61 -11.86
N GLY A 82 -2.12 2.22 -12.56
CA GLY A 82 -1.11 1.29 -12.05
C GLY A 82 0.03 2.01 -11.33
N TRP A 83 0.49 1.40 -10.24
CA TRP A 83 1.61 1.87 -9.43
C TRP A 83 2.58 0.72 -9.16
N ILE A 84 3.88 1.00 -9.20
CA ILE A 84 4.94 0.07 -8.85
C ILE A 84 5.49 0.45 -7.49
N LEU A 85 5.45 -0.49 -6.54
CA LEU A 85 6.06 -0.46 -5.22
C LEU A 85 7.36 -1.27 -5.26
N CYS A 86 8.49 -0.66 -4.89
CA CYS A 86 9.79 -1.31 -4.94
C CYS A 86 10.81 -0.78 -3.92
N LEU A 87 11.88 -1.55 -3.75
CA LEU A 87 13.13 -1.22 -3.05
C LEU A 87 14.25 -0.98 -4.07
N ASP A 88 13.97 -0.31 -5.20
CA ASP A 88 14.95 -0.13 -6.26
C ASP A 88 15.85 1.09 -5.98
N PRO A 89 17.15 0.89 -5.66
CA PRO A 89 18.06 2.01 -5.44
C PRO A 89 18.37 2.78 -6.73
N ALA A 90 18.10 2.22 -7.92
CA ALA A 90 18.26 2.92 -9.18
C ALA A 90 17.15 3.94 -9.44
N LEU A 91 16.00 3.81 -8.77
CA LEU A 91 14.90 4.75 -8.86
C LEU A 91 15.15 5.90 -7.87
N ALA A 92 15.70 7.00 -8.37
CA ALA A 92 16.07 8.15 -7.55
C ALA A 92 14.84 8.79 -6.89
N ALA A 93 14.99 9.26 -5.66
CA ALA A 93 13.89 9.89 -4.93
C ALA A 93 13.45 11.22 -5.56
N GLU A 94 14.35 11.86 -6.30
CA GLU A 94 14.17 13.14 -6.98
C GLU A 94 13.62 12.96 -8.41
N GLU A 95 13.49 11.73 -8.90
CA GLU A 95 12.96 11.47 -10.23
C GLU A 95 11.47 11.81 -10.29
N THR A 96 11.08 12.51 -11.35
CA THR A 96 9.69 12.93 -11.57
C THR A 96 8.75 11.71 -11.60
N GLY A 97 7.70 11.74 -10.78
CA GLY A 97 6.74 10.64 -10.70
C GLY A 97 7.17 9.49 -9.79
N VAL A 98 8.21 9.70 -8.98
CA VAL A 98 8.60 8.81 -7.87
C VAL A 98 8.19 9.44 -6.55
N ILE A 99 7.54 8.65 -5.69
CA ILE A 99 7.17 9.01 -4.33
C ILE A 99 8.12 8.23 -3.39
N PRO A 100 9.04 8.90 -2.67
CA PRO A 100 9.84 8.25 -1.66
C PRO A 100 8.98 7.95 -0.43
N VAL A 101 9.03 6.70 0.04
CA VAL A 101 8.32 6.25 1.23
C VAL A 101 9.36 5.76 2.23
N GLY A 102 9.82 6.65 3.11
CA GLY A 102 10.97 6.37 3.98
C GLY A 102 12.28 6.28 3.20
N SER A 103 13.22 5.48 3.69
CA SER A 103 14.59 5.48 3.18
C SER A 103 14.71 4.75 1.83
N ARG A 104 14.15 3.54 1.74
CA ARG A 104 14.37 2.63 0.59
C ARG A 104 13.13 2.35 -0.25
N VAL A 105 11.93 2.45 0.32
CA VAL A 105 10.71 2.17 -0.42
C VAL A 105 10.41 3.31 -1.39
N ARG A 106 10.03 2.96 -2.60
CA ARG A 106 9.61 3.87 -3.66
C ARG A 106 8.27 3.43 -4.22
N VAL A 107 7.47 4.40 -4.61
CA VAL A 107 6.24 4.18 -5.37
C VAL A 107 6.27 5.03 -6.63
N THR A 108 5.98 4.47 -7.79
CA THR A 108 5.96 5.22 -9.06
C THR A 108 4.85 4.77 -9.99
N SER A 109 4.33 5.70 -10.77
CA SER A 109 3.42 5.44 -11.89
C SER A 109 4.06 5.79 -13.25
N SER A 110 5.39 5.95 -13.27
CA SER A 110 6.12 6.35 -14.47
C SER A 110 6.05 5.28 -15.56
N ARG A 111 5.89 5.76 -16.80
CA ARG A 111 5.83 4.88 -17.98
C ARG A 111 7.11 4.07 -18.15
N SER A 112 8.27 4.69 -17.95
CA SER A 112 9.59 4.06 -18.03
C SER A 112 9.76 2.88 -17.06
N ALA A 113 9.24 3.01 -15.84
CA ALA A 113 9.28 1.92 -14.86
C ALA A 113 8.41 0.73 -15.31
N PHE A 114 7.24 0.99 -15.89
CA PHE A 114 6.39 -0.05 -16.47
C PHE A 114 6.98 -0.67 -17.74
N ASP A 115 7.61 0.10 -18.62
CA ASP A 115 8.32 -0.43 -19.80
C ASP A 115 9.44 -1.39 -19.36
N THR A 116 10.18 -1.02 -18.30
CA THR A 116 11.24 -1.87 -17.71
C THR A 116 10.67 -3.14 -17.09
N LEU A 117 9.59 -3.02 -16.33
CA LEU A 117 8.86 -4.14 -15.74
C LEU A 117 8.39 -5.13 -16.81
N ALA A 118 7.79 -4.63 -17.88
CA ALA A 118 7.34 -5.45 -19.00
C ALA A 118 8.50 -6.20 -19.69
N ALA A 119 9.61 -5.50 -19.95
CA ALA A 119 10.80 -6.11 -20.52
C ALA A 119 11.38 -7.21 -19.62
N ASP A 120 11.32 -7.06 -18.30
CA ASP A 120 11.74 -8.08 -17.34
C ASP A 120 10.76 -9.27 -17.30
N ALA A 121 9.45 -9.03 -17.43
CA ALA A 121 8.43 -10.08 -17.49
C ALA A 121 8.58 -10.94 -18.73
N VAL A 122 8.84 -10.34 -19.90
CA VAL A 122 9.14 -11.06 -21.15
C VAL A 122 10.37 -11.98 -20.99
N ARG A 123 11.38 -11.52 -20.24
CA ARG A 123 12.62 -12.28 -19.99
C ARG A 123 12.46 -13.38 -18.94
N GLY A 124 11.28 -13.51 -18.31
CA GLY A 124 11.06 -14.41 -17.18
C GLY A 124 11.82 -13.98 -15.91
N ALA A 125 12.27 -12.73 -15.85
CA ALA A 125 13.03 -12.15 -14.75
C ALA A 125 12.14 -11.37 -13.76
N ALA A 126 10.90 -11.00 -14.15
CA ALA A 126 10.01 -10.23 -13.29
C ALA A 126 9.40 -11.04 -12.13
N SER A 127 9.45 -12.38 -12.15
CA SER A 127 8.97 -13.23 -11.06
C SER A 127 9.96 -13.42 -9.90
N ALA A 128 11.17 -12.86 -9.97
CA ALA A 128 12.26 -13.28 -9.09
C ALA A 128 12.28 -12.59 -7.71
N ASP A 129 11.72 -11.39 -7.55
CA ASP A 129 11.76 -10.68 -6.26
C ASP A 129 10.61 -9.65 -6.10
N PRO A 130 9.61 -9.91 -5.24
CA PRO A 130 8.53 -8.97 -4.92
C PRO A 130 9.02 -7.60 -4.43
N ARG A 131 10.22 -7.55 -3.82
CA ARG A 131 10.86 -6.31 -3.35
C ARG A 131 11.21 -5.38 -4.49
N ARG A 132 11.34 -5.88 -5.71
CA ARG A 132 11.75 -5.06 -6.85
C ARG A 132 10.58 -4.47 -7.60
N ARG A 133 9.41 -5.11 -7.63
CA ARG A 133 8.37 -4.78 -8.63
C ARG A 133 6.95 -5.21 -8.25
N THR A 134 6.47 -4.89 -7.04
CA THR A 134 5.06 -5.14 -6.64
C THR A 134 4.13 -4.16 -7.34
N VAL A 135 3.05 -4.61 -7.99
CA VAL A 135 2.10 -3.73 -8.69
C VAL A 135 0.80 -3.55 -7.93
N LEU A 136 0.35 -2.30 -7.85
CA LEU A 136 -0.87 -1.86 -7.17
C LEU A 136 -1.80 -1.16 -8.17
N LEU A 137 -3.10 -1.40 -8.08
CA LEU A 137 -4.14 -0.76 -8.90
C LEU A 137 -4.96 0.22 -8.05
N GLY A 138 -5.01 1.47 -8.49
CA GLY A 138 -5.62 2.56 -7.73
C GLY A 138 -4.87 2.90 -6.44
N TYR A 139 -5.45 3.84 -5.69
CA TYR A 139 -4.90 4.30 -4.42
C TYR A 139 -6.03 4.70 -3.45
N SER A 140 -5.65 4.91 -2.20
CA SER A 140 -6.49 5.46 -1.14
C SER A 140 -6.11 6.91 -0.90
N GLY A 141 -7.09 7.82 -0.95
CA GLY A 141 -6.87 9.24 -0.79
C GLY A 141 -7.71 9.81 0.34
N TRP A 142 -7.12 10.74 1.08
CA TRP A 142 -7.79 11.51 2.13
C TRP A 142 -7.70 12.99 1.80
N GLY A 143 -8.83 13.70 1.94
CA GLY A 143 -8.84 15.16 1.86
C GLY A 143 -8.16 15.83 3.07
N PRO A 144 -7.99 17.16 3.04
CA PRO A 144 -7.40 17.93 4.13
C PRO A 144 -8.03 17.62 5.51
N GLY A 145 -7.18 17.21 6.46
CA GLY A 145 -7.56 16.89 7.84
C GLY A 145 -8.45 15.65 8.00
N GLN A 146 -8.77 14.93 6.93
CA GLN A 146 -9.69 13.79 6.98
C GLN A 146 -9.07 12.60 7.70
N LEU A 147 -7.81 12.28 7.39
CA LEU A 147 -7.12 11.15 7.98
C LEU A 147 -7.01 11.30 9.50
N GLU A 148 -6.70 12.50 9.97
CA GLU A 148 -6.57 12.81 11.39
C GLU A 148 -7.91 12.68 12.12
N ARG A 149 -9.01 13.10 11.50
CA ARG A 149 -10.36 12.87 12.05
C ARG A 149 -10.69 11.39 12.13
N GLU A 150 -10.34 10.61 11.11
CA GLU A 150 -10.57 9.17 11.10
C GLU A 150 -9.70 8.44 12.15
N ILE A 151 -8.44 8.85 12.34
CA ILE A 151 -7.59 8.35 13.43
C ILE A 151 -8.17 8.73 14.80
N ALA A 152 -8.62 9.97 14.98
CA ALA A 152 -9.24 10.42 16.23
C ALA A 152 -10.54 9.67 16.54
N ALA A 153 -11.28 9.24 15.52
CA ALA A 153 -12.44 8.35 15.64
C ALA A 153 -12.04 6.86 15.84
N GLY A 154 -10.75 6.54 15.85
CA GLY A 154 -10.22 5.18 15.99
C GLY A 154 -10.48 4.30 14.77
N ALA A 155 -10.74 4.88 13.60
CA ALA A 155 -10.93 4.12 12.36
C ALA A 155 -9.61 3.49 11.89
N TRP A 156 -8.50 4.22 12.08
CA TRP A 156 -7.16 3.81 11.70
C TRP A 156 -6.21 3.80 12.90
N LEU A 157 -5.32 2.81 12.91
CA LEU A 157 -4.21 2.72 13.86
C LEU A 157 -2.90 2.94 13.09
N PRO A 158 -2.23 4.10 13.25
CA PRO A 158 -0.93 4.35 12.64
C PRO A 158 0.15 3.46 13.27
N VAL A 159 0.98 2.83 12.44
CA VAL A 159 2.17 2.10 12.89
C VAL A 159 3.38 2.43 12.01
N PRO A 160 4.62 2.24 12.51
CA PRO A 160 5.81 2.43 11.71
C PRO A 160 5.85 1.54 10.46
N LEU A 161 6.50 2.05 9.41
CA LEU A 161 6.81 1.26 8.22
C LEU A 161 7.75 0.09 8.57
N ASP A 162 7.37 -1.12 8.16
CA ASP A 162 8.20 -2.32 8.23
C ASP A 162 8.23 -3.00 6.85
N GLU A 163 9.41 -2.99 6.22
CA GLU A 163 9.61 -3.57 4.88
C GLU A 163 9.29 -5.08 4.83
N ARG A 164 9.43 -5.80 5.96
CA ARG A 164 9.11 -7.23 6.02
C ARG A 164 7.62 -7.46 5.80
N ILE A 165 6.76 -6.58 6.34
CA ILE A 165 5.31 -6.67 6.12
C ILE A 165 4.96 -6.44 4.64
N LEU A 166 5.70 -5.58 3.94
CA LEU A 166 5.47 -5.31 2.51
C LEU A 166 5.87 -6.46 1.59
N PHE A 167 6.94 -7.18 1.90
CA PHE A 167 7.58 -8.07 0.92
C PHE A 167 7.78 -9.51 1.39
N ASP A 168 7.88 -9.73 2.70
CA ASP A 168 8.24 -11.05 3.27
C ASP A 168 7.02 -11.74 3.91
N VAL A 169 5.94 -11.01 4.18
CA VAL A 169 4.69 -11.52 4.76
C VAL A 169 3.64 -11.72 3.67
N ALA A 170 3.00 -12.90 3.68
CA ALA A 170 1.86 -13.21 2.81
C ALA A 170 0.71 -12.21 3.03
N ALA A 171 0.02 -11.82 1.95
CA ALA A 171 -0.96 -10.73 1.97
C ALA A 171 -2.00 -10.88 3.08
N GLU A 172 -2.53 -12.08 3.25
CA GLU A 172 -3.58 -12.42 4.22
C GLU A 172 -3.11 -12.26 5.67
N GLN A 173 -1.80 -12.35 5.92
CA GLN A 173 -1.18 -12.25 7.24
C GLN A 173 -0.71 -10.84 7.58
N ARG A 174 -0.60 -9.93 6.60
CA ARG A 174 -0.05 -8.58 6.81
C ARG A 174 -0.80 -7.80 7.87
N TRP A 175 -2.12 -7.94 7.91
CA TRP A 175 -2.97 -7.24 8.87
C TRP A 175 -2.69 -7.67 10.32
N GLU A 176 -2.61 -8.97 10.57
CA GLU A 176 -2.27 -9.50 11.91
C GLU A 176 -0.83 -9.13 12.31
N GLN A 177 0.12 -9.22 11.38
CA GLN A 177 1.52 -8.85 11.63
C GLN A 177 1.67 -7.34 11.90
N ALA A 178 0.88 -6.50 11.23
CA ALA A 178 0.87 -5.06 11.50
C ALA A 178 0.31 -4.76 12.91
N TYR A 179 -0.74 -5.46 13.35
CA TYR A 179 -1.24 -5.35 14.73
C TYR A 179 -0.18 -5.74 15.77
N ALA A 180 0.63 -6.76 15.48
CA ALA A 180 1.69 -7.18 16.37
C ALA A 180 2.76 -6.09 16.61
N LEU A 181 2.92 -5.12 15.70
CA LEU A 181 3.79 -3.95 15.91
C LEU A 181 3.30 -3.04 17.04
N LEU A 182 2.00 -3.05 17.34
CA LEU A 182 1.40 -2.34 18.47
C LEU A 182 1.48 -3.14 19.78
N GLY A 183 2.01 -4.38 19.75
CA GLY A 183 1.91 -5.31 20.87
C GLY A 183 0.48 -5.80 21.14
N LEU A 184 -0.41 -5.69 20.14
CA LEU A 184 -1.81 -6.06 20.23
C LEU A 184 -2.14 -7.23 19.31
N ARG A 185 -3.17 -8.00 19.67
CA ARG A 185 -3.87 -8.91 18.76
C ARG A 185 -5.20 -8.29 18.34
N PRO A 186 -5.69 -8.57 17.13
CA PRO A 186 -6.97 -8.02 16.66
C PRO A 186 -8.16 -8.27 17.59
N ILE A 187 -8.19 -9.43 18.26
CA ILE A 187 -9.26 -9.79 19.21
C ILE A 187 -9.27 -8.90 20.45
N GLU A 188 -8.11 -8.38 20.87
CA GLU A 188 -7.98 -7.53 22.05
C GLU A 188 -8.57 -6.14 21.79
N VAL A 189 -8.44 -5.63 20.55
CA VAL A 189 -9.04 -4.35 20.15
C VAL A 189 -10.56 -4.44 20.06
N LEU A 190 -11.08 -5.56 19.56
CA LEU A 190 -12.53 -5.83 19.54
C LEU A 190 -13.12 -5.87 20.96
N SER A 191 -12.41 -6.47 21.93
CA SER A 191 -12.86 -6.51 23.32
C SER A 191 -12.84 -5.15 24.01
N MET A 192 -11.84 -4.29 23.73
CA MET A 192 -11.75 -2.95 24.34
C MET A 192 -12.89 -2.02 23.93
N ARG A 193 -13.37 -2.11 22.68
CA ARG A 193 -14.49 -1.28 22.20
C ARG A 193 -15.84 -1.69 22.78
N SER A 194 -16.08 -2.99 22.95
CA SER A 194 -17.32 -3.48 23.56
C SER A 194 -17.51 -3.04 25.02
N ILE A 195 -16.43 -2.66 25.72
CA ILE A 195 -16.48 -2.20 27.12
C ILE A 195 -16.70 -0.68 27.21
N GLY A 196 -16.31 0.09 26.18
CA GLY A 196 -16.48 1.54 26.13
C GLY A 196 -17.85 2.02 25.65
N GLU A 197 -18.66 1.13 25.09
CA GLU A 197 -20.04 1.42 24.62
C GLU A 197 -21.14 0.95 25.60
N ALA A 198 -20.77 0.41 26.77
CA ALA A 198 -21.68 -0.07 27.82
C ALA A 198 -21.73 0.89 29.02
#